data_AF-A0A2V7R554-F1
#
_entry.id   AF-A0A2V7R554-F1
#
_cell.length_a   1.000
_cell.length_b   1.000
_cell.length_c   1.000
_cell.angle_alpha   90.00
_cell.angle_beta   90.00
_cell.angle_gamma   90.00
#
_symmetry.space_group_name_H-M   'P 1'
#
loop_
_entity.id
_entity.type
_entity.pdbx_description
1 polymer ?
#
loop_
_entity_poly.entity_id
_entity_poly.type
_entity_poly.pdbx_seq_one_letter_code
_entity_poly.pdbx_strand_id
1 'polypeptide(L)'
;MSRLNPLRLIVPAALVVVAACQDTITPTAPVAARVTPSAYAPQQVQRWFDLMAREGLALPGTVLADYDETTNRVVVGVEHAAARANMRALAARLGVPAEVLVIRQMEPIRLVQTLRDRVDPRIGGIQIHFGNFLCSMGFNAVDGTQASFVTASHCTNKQGGVEGTVYYQPLQSVDGVS
;
A
#
# COMPACT_ATOMS: atom_id res chain seq x y z
N MET A 1 -66.76 -32.24 38.03
CA MET A 1 -65.41 -32.60 38.55
C MET A 1 -64.86 -33.73 37.70
N SER A 2 -63.99 -33.44 36.74
CA SER A 2 -63.01 -34.41 36.20
C SER A 2 -61.98 -33.62 35.40
N ARG A 3 -60.72 -33.67 35.85
CA ARG A 3 -59.59 -32.90 35.30
C ARG A 3 -59.00 -33.68 34.13
N LEU A 4 -59.00 -33.10 32.93
CA LEU A 4 -58.22 -33.58 31.79
C LEU A 4 -56.95 -32.72 31.68
N ASN A 5 -55.81 -33.40 31.74
CA ASN A 5 -54.46 -32.87 31.76
C ASN A 5 -53.95 -32.69 30.32
N PRO A 6 -53.51 -31.50 29.86
CA PRO A 6 -52.94 -31.37 28.53
C PRO A 6 -51.48 -31.83 28.54
N LEU A 7 -51.23 -32.89 27.77
CA LEU A 7 -49.92 -33.41 27.41
C LEU A 7 -49.07 -32.27 26.79
N ARG A 8 -47.97 -31.89 27.45
CA ARG A 8 -46.99 -30.93 26.94
C ARG A 8 -46.26 -31.54 25.75
N LEU A 9 -46.53 -31.03 24.55
CA LEU A 9 -45.73 -31.28 23.36
C LEU A 9 -44.38 -30.54 23.52
N ILE A 10 -43.28 -31.29 23.67
CA ILE A 10 -41.92 -30.72 23.61
C ILE A 10 -41.48 -30.82 22.15
N VAL A 11 -41.38 -29.68 21.46
CA VAL A 11 -40.73 -29.57 20.16
C VAL A 11 -39.23 -29.40 20.41
N PRO A 12 -38.34 -30.31 19.98
CA PRO A 12 -36.91 -30.04 20.08
C PRO A 12 -36.56 -29.01 19.00
N ALA A 13 -36.06 -27.84 19.44
CA ALA A 13 -35.42 -26.88 18.57
C ALA A 13 -34.13 -27.53 18.04
N ALA A 14 -34.10 -27.85 16.74
CA ALA A 14 -32.89 -28.28 16.07
C ALA A 14 -31.92 -27.08 16.01
N LEU A 15 -30.88 -27.13 16.83
CA LEU A 15 -29.77 -26.19 16.77
C LEU A 15 -28.95 -26.50 15.51
N VAL A 16 -29.22 -25.80 14.42
CA VAL A 16 -28.37 -25.87 13.21
C VAL A 16 -27.11 -25.08 13.53
N VAL A 17 -26.03 -25.79 13.87
CA VAL A 17 -24.69 -25.20 13.98
C VAL A 17 -24.20 -24.95 12.57
N VAL A 18 -24.20 -23.68 12.15
CA VAL A 18 -23.53 -23.25 10.91
C VAL A 18 -22.03 -23.39 11.16
N ALA A 19 -21.41 -24.43 10.61
CA ALA A 19 -19.97 -24.56 10.56
C ALA A 19 -19.42 -23.49 9.61
N ALA A 20 -19.00 -22.35 10.17
CA ALA A 20 -18.19 -21.39 9.43
C ALA A 20 -16.87 -22.08 9.06
N CYS A 21 -16.51 -22.07 7.78
CA CYS A 21 -15.19 -22.48 7.31
C CYS A 21 -14.15 -21.61 8.04
N GLN A 22 -13.52 -22.18 9.06
CA GLN A 22 -12.28 -21.64 9.60
C GLN A 22 -11.21 -22.02 8.57
N ASP A 23 -10.97 -21.15 7.60
CA ASP A 23 -9.74 -21.22 6.83
C ASP A 23 -8.61 -21.03 7.83
N THR A 24 -8.00 -22.14 8.24
CA THR A 24 -6.80 -22.12 9.05
C THR A 24 -5.70 -21.49 8.20
N ILE A 25 -5.51 -20.18 8.37
CA ILE A 25 -4.31 -19.50 7.90
C ILE A 25 -3.17 -20.17 8.65
N THR A 26 -2.50 -21.10 7.99
CA THR A 26 -1.30 -21.72 8.52
C THR A 26 -0.26 -20.61 8.55
N PRO A 27 0.21 -20.16 9.74
CA PRO A 27 1.22 -19.11 9.79
C PRO A 27 2.43 -19.64 9.04
N THR A 28 2.77 -19.03 7.92
CA THR A 28 4.04 -19.33 7.27
C THR A 28 5.11 -18.90 8.26
N ALA A 29 5.96 -19.84 8.69
CA ALA A 29 7.07 -19.54 9.58
C ALA A 29 7.85 -18.36 8.98
N PRO A 30 8.28 -17.37 9.78
CA PRO A 30 9.05 -16.26 9.27
C PRO A 30 10.26 -16.82 8.54
N VAL A 31 10.38 -16.51 7.24
CA VAL A 31 11.61 -16.76 6.52
C VAL A 31 12.67 -15.93 7.24
N ALA A 32 13.72 -16.58 7.74
CA ALA A 32 14.81 -15.88 8.39
C ALA A 32 15.39 -14.86 7.39
N ALA A 33 15.14 -13.57 7.64
CA ALA A 33 15.70 -12.51 6.81
C ALA A 33 17.22 -12.63 6.86
N ARG A 34 17.85 -12.86 5.71
CA ARG A 34 19.30 -12.96 5.60
C ARG A 34 19.88 -11.55 5.57
N VAL A 35 20.15 -11.00 6.75
CA VAL A 35 20.83 -9.71 6.89
C VAL A 35 22.33 -9.91 6.65
N THR A 36 22.91 -9.16 5.73
CA THR A 36 24.37 -9.15 5.56
C THR A 36 25.00 -8.47 6.77
N PRO A 37 26.04 -9.06 7.41
CA PRO A 37 26.73 -8.40 8.51
C PRO A 37 27.20 -6.99 8.11
N SER A 38 26.81 -6.01 8.91
CA SER A 38 27.21 -4.61 8.77
C SER A 38 27.92 -4.15 10.04
N ALA A 39 28.89 -3.25 9.89
CA ALA A 39 29.58 -2.63 11.03
C ALA A 39 28.68 -1.70 11.85
N TYR A 40 27.50 -1.36 11.32
CA TYR A 40 26.58 -0.39 11.89
C TYR A 40 25.29 -1.04 12.35
N ALA A 41 24.74 -0.57 13.47
CA ALA A 41 23.42 -1.00 13.92
C ALA A 41 22.33 -0.49 12.96
N PRO A 42 21.24 -1.25 12.71
CA PRO A 42 20.13 -0.81 11.85
C PRO A 42 19.58 0.58 12.19
N GLN A 43 19.49 0.90 13.49
CA GLN A 43 19.01 2.21 13.94
C GLN A 43 19.94 3.37 13.56
N GLN A 44 21.24 3.11 13.41
CA GLN A 44 22.19 4.13 12.92
C GLN A 44 21.97 4.37 11.43
N VAL A 45 21.81 3.30 10.65
CA VAL A 45 21.56 3.39 9.20
C VAL A 45 20.22 4.04 8.91
N GLN A 46 19.17 3.72 9.68
CA GLN A 46 17.87 4.41 9.61
C GLN A 46 18.02 5.92 9.82
N ARG A 47 18.79 6.37 10.83
CA ARG A 47 18.99 7.80 11.07
C ARG A 47 19.70 8.49 9.91
N TRP A 48 20.69 7.84 9.31
CA TRP A 48 21.35 8.36 8.11
C TRP A 48 20.41 8.38 6.92
N PHE A 49 19.59 7.34 6.73
CA PHE A 49 18.54 7.34 5.72
C PHE A 49 17.57 8.52 5.92
N ASP A 50 17.07 8.76 7.13
CA ASP A 50 16.12 9.85 7.40
C ASP A 50 16.71 11.23 7.05
N LEU A 51 18.00 11.45 7.35
CA LEU A 51 18.72 12.67 7.01
C LEU A 51 18.95 12.79 5.49
N MET A 52 19.45 11.72 4.87
CA MET A 52 19.74 11.67 3.44
C MET A 52 18.47 11.80 2.59
N ALA A 53 17.36 11.18 2.99
CA ALA A 53 16.09 11.29 2.30
C ALA A 53 15.54 12.71 2.42
N ARG A 54 15.57 13.31 3.62
CA ARG A 54 15.07 14.67 3.86
C ARG A 54 15.81 15.73 3.03
N GLU A 55 17.13 15.69 2.99
CA GLU A 55 17.93 16.72 2.31
C GLU A 55 18.29 16.35 0.87
N GLY A 56 18.52 15.06 0.60
CA GLY A 56 18.95 14.57 -0.70
C GLY A 56 17.85 14.57 -1.74
N LEU A 57 16.61 14.24 -1.38
CA LEU A 57 15.48 14.27 -2.33
C LEU A 57 15.16 15.70 -2.83
N ALA A 58 15.63 16.73 -2.13
CA ALA A 58 15.51 18.11 -2.59
C ALA A 58 16.63 18.53 -3.57
N LEU A 59 17.69 17.74 -3.73
CA LEU A 59 18.79 18.04 -4.64
C LEU A 59 18.41 17.71 -6.09
N PRO A 60 18.63 18.64 -7.04
CA PRO A 60 18.39 18.37 -8.46
C PRO A 60 19.12 17.13 -8.97
N GLY A 61 18.40 16.31 -9.72
CA GLY A 61 18.91 15.05 -10.29
C GLY A 61 18.94 13.88 -9.30
N THR A 62 18.29 13.99 -8.13
CA THR A 62 18.03 12.85 -7.22
C THR A 62 16.70 12.20 -7.58
N VAL A 63 16.72 10.88 -7.76
CA VAL A 63 15.58 10.09 -8.22
C VAL A 63 14.84 9.45 -7.04
N LEU A 64 15.59 8.85 -6.11
CA LEU A 64 15.03 8.17 -4.94
C LEU A 64 16.04 8.12 -3.79
N ALA A 65 15.53 7.83 -2.60
CA ALA A 65 16.31 7.40 -1.45
C ALA A 65 15.63 6.16 -0.85
N ASP A 66 16.42 5.19 -0.45
CA ASP A 66 15.96 3.91 0.08
C ASP A 66 16.86 3.44 1.22
N TYR A 67 16.26 2.77 2.21
CA TYR A 67 17.00 2.05 3.23
C TYR A 67 16.95 0.57 2.87
N ASP A 68 18.05 0.05 2.33
CA ASP A 68 18.15 -1.37 2.01
C ASP A 68 18.48 -2.14 3.30
N GLU A 69 17.47 -2.75 3.92
CA GLU A 69 17.61 -3.49 5.18
C GLU A 69 18.33 -4.84 4.99
N THR A 70 18.42 -5.34 3.75
CA THR A 70 19.10 -6.62 3.44
C THR A 70 20.62 -6.45 3.46
N THR A 71 21.10 -5.30 2.99
CA THR A 71 22.54 -4.94 3.01
C THR A 71 22.90 -3.94 4.10
N ASN A 72 21.90 -3.42 4.82
CA ASN A 72 21.99 -2.40 5.85
C ASN A 72 22.71 -1.13 5.35
N ARG A 73 22.24 -0.57 4.24
CA ARG A 73 22.83 0.58 3.53
C ARG A 73 21.79 1.60 3.12
N VAL A 74 22.23 2.86 2.97
CA VAL A 74 21.44 3.92 2.35
C VAL A 74 21.69 3.89 0.86
N VAL A 75 20.65 3.68 0.06
CA VAL A 75 20.72 3.68 -1.40
C VAL A 75 20.11 4.97 -1.93
N VAL A 76 20.81 5.66 -2.83
CA VAL A 76 20.31 6.86 -3.49
C VAL A 76 20.40 6.69 -5.00
N GLY A 77 19.28 6.91 -5.69
CA GLY A 77 19.24 6.97 -7.15
C GLY A 77 19.51 8.40 -7.63
N VAL A 78 20.34 8.57 -8.66
CA VAL A 78 20.63 9.87 -9.27
C VAL A 78 20.62 9.79 -10.79
N GLU A 79 20.28 10.88 -11.47
CA GLU A 79 20.16 10.91 -12.93
C GLU A 79 21.53 10.98 -13.64
N HIS A 80 22.51 11.69 -13.06
CA HIS A 80 23.77 11.99 -13.72
C HIS A 80 24.95 12.13 -12.74
N ALA A 81 26.17 12.17 -13.29
CA ALA A 81 27.41 12.20 -12.51
C ALA A 81 27.54 13.43 -11.58
N ALA A 82 27.04 14.60 -11.99
CA ALA A 82 27.05 15.78 -11.13
C ALA A 82 26.17 15.60 -9.87
N ALA A 83 24.99 14.98 -9.99
CA ALA A 83 24.13 14.68 -8.84
C ALA A 83 24.78 13.67 -7.89
N ARG A 84 25.53 12.68 -8.41
CA ARG A 84 26.36 11.79 -7.59
C ARG A 84 27.39 12.56 -6.76
N ALA A 85 28.06 13.55 -7.33
CA ALA A 85 29.03 14.37 -6.60
C ALA A 85 28.35 15.18 -5.49
N ASN A 86 27.20 15.80 -5.78
CA ASN A 86 26.39 16.53 -4.80
C ASN A 86 25.95 15.62 -3.65
N MET A 87 25.52 14.40 -3.95
CA MET A 87 25.07 13.44 -2.95
C MET A 87 26.22 12.97 -2.03
N ARG A 88 27.44 12.80 -2.57
CA ARG A 88 28.63 12.51 -1.76
C ARG A 88 29.00 13.67 -0.85
N ALA A 89 28.92 14.91 -1.35
CA ALA A 89 29.17 16.09 -0.55
C ALA A 89 28.13 16.26 0.57
N LEU A 90 26.85 16.01 0.27
CA LEU A 90 25.78 15.98 1.26
C LEU A 90 26.04 14.94 2.34
N ALA A 91 26.32 13.69 1.94
CA ALA A 91 26.62 12.61 2.86
C ALA A 91 27.80 12.92 3.79
N ALA A 92 28.88 13.48 3.24
CA ALA A 92 30.03 13.92 4.04
C ALA A 92 29.64 15.01 5.05
N ARG A 93 28.84 16.01 4.64
CA ARG A 93 28.33 17.06 5.54
C ARG A 93 27.45 16.51 6.65
N LEU A 94 26.66 15.47 6.36
CA LEU A 94 25.75 14.82 7.31
C LEU A 94 26.44 13.74 8.16
N GLY A 95 27.74 13.50 7.95
CA GLY A 95 28.48 12.47 8.68
C GLY A 95 28.05 11.04 8.34
N VAL A 96 27.53 10.82 7.13
CA VAL A 96 27.18 9.48 6.63
C VAL A 96 28.46 8.79 6.14
N PRO A 97 28.82 7.61 6.68
CA PRO A 97 29.99 6.88 6.23
C PRO A 97 29.88 6.47 4.76
N ALA A 98 30.98 6.58 4.01
CA ALA A 98 30.98 6.34 2.57
C ALA A 98 30.63 4.89 2.22
N GLU A 99 30.99 3.93 3.08
CA GLU A 99 30.69 2.51 2.93
C GLU A 99 29.22 2.15 3.19
N VAL A 100 28.46 3.03 3.85
CA VAL A 100 27.02 2.88 4.07
C VAL A 100 26.22 3.44 2.90
N LEU A 101 26.79 4.39 2.15
CA LEU A 101 26.13 5.05 1.04
C LEU A 101 26.37 4.35 -0.30
N VAL A 102 25.30 3.92 -0.95
CA VAL A 102 25.32 3.39 -2.31
C VAL A 102 24.60 4.37 -3.24
N ILE A 103 25.33 4.99 -4.17
CA ILE A 103 24.72 5.86 -5.18
C ILE A 103 24.62 5.11 -6.51
N ARG A 104 23.41 4.99 -7.06
CA ARG A 104 23.14 4.35 -8.35
C ARG A 104 22.71 5.38 -9.38
N GLN A 105 23.19 5.25 -10.61
CA GLN A 105 22.63 6.08 -11.69
C GLN A 105 21.31 5.43 -12.15
N MET A 106 20.26 6.22 -12.30
CA MET A 106 18.90 5.77 -12.62
C MET A 106 18.24 6.75 -13.59
N GLU A 107 17.31 6.27 -14.41
CA GLU A 107 16.49 7.15 -15.26
C GLU A 107 15.62 8.09 -14.40
N PRO A 108 15.35 9.32 -14.88
CA PRO A 108 14.48 10.26 -14.19
C PRO A 108 13.06 9.72 -14.03
N ILE A 109 12.38 10.13 -12.95
CA ILE A 109 10.95 9.89 -12.80
C ILE A 109 10.22 10.73 -13.86
N ARG A 110 9.56 10.07 -14.81
CA ARG A 110 8.72 10.71 -15.80
C ARG A 110 7.26 10.49 -15.44
N LEU A 111 6.47 11.56 -15.41
CA LEU A 111 5.02 11.45 -15.36
C LEU A 111 4.54 10.85 -16.69
N VAL A 112 4.25 9.56 -16.70
CA VAL A 112 3.78 8.85 -17.90
C VAL A 112 2.26 8.80 -17.97
N GLN A 113 1.59 8.90 -16.81
CA GLN A 113 0.14 8.80 -16.68
C GLN A 113 -0.36 9.59 -15.46
N THR A 114 -1.61 10.05 -15.51
CA THR A 114 -2.29 10.61 -14.34
C THR A 114 -3.17 9.55 -13.68
N LEU A 115 -3.62 9.80 -12.44
CA LEU A 115 -4.63 8.94 -11.79
C LEU A 115 -5.97 8.89 -12.57
N ARG A 116 -6.16 9.76 -13.56
CA ARG A 116 -7.37 9.88 -14.39
C ARG A 116 -7.26 9.15 -15.72
N ASP A 117 -6.09 8.60 -16.03
CA ASP A 117 -5.89 7.90 -17.28
C ASP A 117 -6.73 6.61 -17.30
N ARG A 118 -7.26 6.27 -18.48
CA ARG A 118 -7.94 5.00 -18.66
C ARG A 118 -6.90 3.87 -18.67
N VAL A 119 -6.74 3.21 -17.53
CA VAL A 119 -5.85 2.05 -17.37
C VAL A 119 -6.66 0.75 -17.46
N ASP A 120 -6.22 -0.16 -18.32
CA ASP A 120 -6.79 -1.50 -18.52
C ASP A 120 -5.66 -2.55 -18.69
N PRO A 121 -5.55 -3.58 -17.83
CA PRO A 121 -6.40 -3.87 -16.68
C PRO A 121 -6.31 -2.76 -15.63
N ARG A 122 -7.44 -2.45 -14.97
CA ARG A 122 -7.47 -1.46 -13.88
C ARG A 122 -6.43 -1.85 -12.82
N ILE A 123 -5.70 -0.89 -12.27
CA ILE A 123 -4.70 -1.11 -11.22
C ILE A 123 -5.01 -0.27 -9.99
N GLY A 124 -4.48 -0.69 -8.84
CA GLY A 124 -4.58 0.08 -7.61
C GLY A 124 -3.97 1.49 -7.74
N GLY A 125 -4.49 2.43 -6.95
CA GLY A 125 -4.01 3.81 -6.90
C GLY A 125 -4.67 4.76 -7.88
N ILE A 126 -5.38 4.27 -8.92
CA ILE A 126 -6.08 5.13 -9.88
C ILE A 126 -7.31 5.81 -9.26
N GLN A 127 -7.66 6.99 -9.77
CA GLN A 127 -8.83 7.73 -9.32
C GLN A 127 -10.11 6.99 -9.72
N ILE A 128 -11.05 6.91 -8.79
CA ILE A 128 -12.43 6.48 -9.02
C ILE A 128 -13.36 7.62 -8.65
N HIS A 129 -14.45 7.75 -9.41
CA HIS A 129 -15.50 8.73 -9.18
C HIS A 129 -16.81 8.02 -8.85
N PHE A 130 -17.52 8.49 -7.83
CA PHE A 130 -18.85 8.01 -7.45
C PHE A 130 -19.67 9.19 -6.93
N GLY A 131 -20.94 9.29 -7.32
CA GLY A 131 -21.76 10.46 -6.98
C GLY A 131 -21.08 11.76 -7.46
N ASN A 132 -20.67 12.61 -6.51
CA ASN A 132 -19.89 13.84 -6.73
C ASN A 132 -18.52 13.81 -6.04
N PHE A 133 -18.02 12.61 -5.70
CA PHE A 133 -16.81 12.41 -4.90
C PHE A 133 -15.72 11.70 -5.69
N LEU A 134 -14.48 11.96 -5.29
CA LEU A 134 -13.27 11.34 -5.84
C LEU A 134 -12.57 10.54 -4.75
N CYS A 135 -12.20 9.31 -5.10
CA CYS A 135 -11.42 8.41 -4.25
C CYS A 135 -10.35 7.69 -5.08
N SER A 136 -9.58 6.81 -4.46
CA SER A 136 -8.68 5.89 -5.14
C SER A 136 -9.22 4.45 -5.13
N MET A 137 -8.96 3.73 -6.21
CA MET A 137 -9.07 2.27 -6.22
C MET A 137 -7.97 1.67 -5.35
N GLY A 138 -8.30 0.69 -4.51
CA GLY A 138 -7.31 -0.04 -3.69
C GLY A 138 -6.60 -1.11 -4.52
N PHE A 139 -7.31 -2.21 -4.79
CA PHE A 139 -6.80 -3.32 -5.61
C PHE A 139 -7.96 -4.09 -6.25
N ASN A 140 -7.68 -4.82 -7.33
CA ASN A 140 -8.66 -5.72 -7.93
C ASN A 140 -8.90 -6.92 -7.02
N ALA A 141 -10.14 -7.39 -6.99
CA ALA A 141 -10.56 -8.58 -6.28
C ALA A 141 -11.47 -9.43 -7.18
N VAL A 142 -11.80 -10.62 -6.72
CA VAL A 142 -12.83 -11.46 -7.34
C VAL A 142 -13.82 -11.82 -6.25
N ASP A 143 -15.10 -11.56 -6.49
CA ASP A 143 -16.20 -12.00 -5.64
C ASP A 143 -16.99 -13.07 -6.41
N GLY A 144 -16.82 -14.34 -6.01
CA GLY A 144 -17.30 -15.49 -6.77
C GLY A 144 -16.70 -15.56 -8.17
N THR A 145 -17.51 -15.32 -9.20
CA THR A 145 -17.08 -15.23 -10.61
C THR A 145 -16.99 -13.80 -11.13
N GLN A 146 -17.30 -12.80 -10.29
CA GLN A 146 -17.36 -11.41 -10.68
C GLN A 146 -16.05 -10.69 -10.40
N ALA A 147 -15.46 -10.13 -11.47
CA ALA A 147 -14.34 -9.20 -11.33
C ALA A 147 -14.79 -7.97 -10.53
N SER A 148 -14.12 -7.74 -9.42
CA SER A 148 -14.48 -6.75 -8.40
C SER A 148 -13.25 -5.92 -8.02
N PHE A 149 -13.42 -4.96 -7.12
CA PHE A 149 -12.30 -4.23 -6.55
C PHE A 149 -12.62 -3.80 -5.13
N VAL A 150 -11.56 -3.51 -4.37
CA VAL A 150 -11.65 -2.98 -3.02
C VAL A 150 -11.36 -1.48 -3.06
N THR A 151 -12.19 -0.70 -2.37
CA THR A 151 -11.94 0.70 -2.03
C THR A 151 -12.30 0.96 -0.57
N ALA A 152 -12.01 2.14 -0.06
CA ALA A 152 -12.32 2.48 1.32
C ALA A 152 -13.83 2.51 1.55
N SER A 153 -14.28 2.05 2.72
CA SER A 153 -15.71 1.98 3.06
C SER A 153 -16.41 3.34 3.08
N HIS A 154 -15.67 4.45 3.24
CA HIS A 154 -16.22 5.80 3.15
C HIS A 154 -16.37 6.31 1.72
N CYS A 155 -15.87 5.57 0.73
CA CYS A 155 -16.01 5.90 -0.69
C CYS A 155 -17.32 5.35 -1.28
N THR A 156 -18.39 5.31 -0.50
CA THR A 156 -19.73 4.86 -0.91
C THR A 156 -20.74 5.99 -0.76
N ASN A 157 -21.84 5.95 -1.51
CA ASN A 157 -22.91 6.95 -1.41
C ASN A 157 -23.52 7.01 0.00
N LYS A 158 -23.61 5.85 0.67
CA LYS A 158 -23.87 5.76 2.11
C LYS A 158 -22.62 5.18 2.76
N GLN A 159 -21.92 5.96 3.58
CA GLN A 159 -20.67 5.53 4.24
C GLN A 159 -20.81 4.14 4.88
N GLY A 160 -19.97 3.20 4.46
CA GLY A 160 -19.95 1.81 4.90
C GLY A 160 -21.08 0.93 4.35
N GLY A 161 -21.86 1.44 3.41
CA GLY A 161 -22.99 0.77 2.80
C GLY A 161 -22.63 -0.11 1.60
N VAL A 162 -23.59 -0.94 1.19
CA VAL A 162 -23.50 -1.91 0.08
C VAL A 162 -24.61 -1.70 -0.96
N GLU A 163 -25.14 -0.48 -1.03
CA GLU A 163 -26.29 -0.08 -1.86
C GLU A 163 -26.02 -0.06 -3.38
N GLY A 164 -24.97 -0.75 -3.85
CA GLY A 164 -24.59 -0.77 -5.26
C GLY A 164 -24.09 0.58 -5.75
N THR A 165 -23.32 1.32 -4.93
CA THR A 165 -22.63 2.53 -5.37
C THR A 165 -21.90 2.26 -6.69
N VAL A 166 -22.21 3.05 -7.71
CA VAL A 166 -21.60 2.92 -9.03
C VAL A 166 -20.34 3.78 -9.08
N TYR A 167 -19.26 3.18 -9.56
CA TYR A 167 -17.96 3.80 -9.68
C TYR A 167 -17.54 3.90 -11.15
N TYR A 168 -16.87 4.99 -11.48
CA TYR A 168 -16.39 5.27 -12.82
C TYR A 168 -14.90 5.61 -12.79
N GLN A 169 -14.17 5.27 -13.84
CA GLN A 169 -12.92 5.97 -14.14
C GLN A 169 -13.29 7.38 -14.62
N PRO A 170 -12.75 8.44 -13.99
CA PRO A 170 -13.16 9.79 -14.28
C PRO A 170 -12.53 10.31 -15.58
N LEU A 171 -13.34 11.03 -16.37
CA LEU A 171 -12.84 11.99 -17.36
C LEU A 171 -12.63 13.39 -16.75
N GLN A 172 -13.18 13.67 -15.57
CA GLN A 172 -13.20 15.02 -14.95
C GLN A 172 -12.14 15.22 -13.85
N SER A 173 -11.74 16.48 -13.64
CA SER A 173 -10.69 16.95 -12.72
C SER A 173 -11.31 17.67 -11.52
N VAL A 174 -10.54 17.83 -10.45
CA VAL A 174 -10.90 18.72 -9.32
C VAL A 174 -11.12 20.19 -9.75
N ASP A 175 -10.61 20.57 -10.91
CA ASP A 175 -10.68 21.94 -11.45
C ASP A 175 -11.72 22.09 -12.58
N GLY A 176 -12.52 21.06 -12.87
CA GLY A 176 -13.58 21.10 -13.90
C GLY A 176 -13.10 21.17 -15.35
N VAL A 177 -11.80 21.24 -15.62
CA VAL A 177 -11.26 21.21 -16.99
C VAL A 177 -11.03 19.76 -17.40
N SER A 178 -11.73 19.37 -18.47
CA SER A 178 -11.58 18.10 -19.19
C SER A 178 -10.35 18.18 -20.09
#